data_AF-A0A518ELJ1-F1
#
_entry.id   AF-A0A518ELJ1-F1
#
_cell.length_a   1.000
_cell.length_b   1.000
_cell.length_c   1.000
_cell.angle_alpha   90.00
_cell.angle_beta   90.00
_cell.angle_gamma   90.00
#
_symmetry.space_group_name_H-M   'P 1'
#
loop_
_entity.id
_entity.type
_entity.pdbx_description
1 polymer ?
#
loop_
_entity_poly.entity_id
_entity_poly.type
_entity_poly.pdbx_seq_one_letter_code
_entity_poly.pdbx_strand_id
1 'polypeptide(L)'
;MKRKLLRILLVLGVLALLRFGLPLGFAAWHYSSTPTMREWVRERPVEDRVWDGAGGDLRESERRVLEMTAPPSEPERFAAWTPSLRFEHGDEVLLDLALEVRYEATEVDAWEERGVGSESYGPVTLHATRCDLDPEFHAIVVLTLTERAEGDRRAPSTKLDVFVLAGPGGVELVERTERVGGSSSYDLSIRSLAEGFARDFTLKALLLGILHPTGDPPPSGIGYHAHSTFTPTWNRVPGGSQGASYGMWRFTGTTRQYSVLIHAESKGEAPFEPGSGSSLTSEVNLSYRWNGEVW
;
A
#
# COMPACT_ATOMS: atom_id res chain seq x y z
N MET A 1 28.18 -5.42 -58.69
CA MET A 1 27.04 -5.62 -57.76
C MET A 1 27.41 -6.31 -56.45
N LYS A 2 28.11 -7.46 -56.46
CA LYS A 2 28.38 -8.28 -55.25
C LYS A 2 29.01 -7.53 -54.05
N ARG A 3 29.97 -6.62 -54.27
CA ARG A 3 30.62 -5.85 -53.19
C ARG A 3 29.70 -4.84 -52.49
N LYS A 4 28.72 -4.25 -53.19
CA LYS A 4 27.77 -3.29 -52.60
C LYS A 4 26.74 -4.02 -51.72
N LEU A 5 26.22 -5.15 -52.20
CA LEU A 5 25.29 -5.98 -51.44
C LEU A 5 25.93 -6.51 -50.14
N LEU A 6 27.18 -6.98 -50.20
CA LEU A 6 27.91 -7.44 -49.02
C LEU A 6 28.06 -6.34 -47.96
N ARG A 7 28.37 -5.09 -48.36
CA ARG A 7 28.46 -3.96 -47.43
C ARG A 7 27.11 -3.66 -46.76
N ILE A 8 26.02 -3.71 -47.52
CA ILE A 8 24.67 -3.47 -46.98
C ILE A 8 24.31 -4.56 -45.96
N LEU A 9 24.55 -5.83 -46.28
CA LEU A 9 24.28 -6.94 -45.36
C LEU A 9 25.13 -6.84 -44.09
N LEU A 10 26.39 -6.41 -44.20
CA LEU A 10 27.29 -6.25 -43.05
C LEU A 10 26.83 -5.09 -42.14
N VAL A 11 26.40 -3.97 -42.73
CA VAL A 11 25.80 -2.86 -41.97
C VAL A 11 24.52 -3.30 -41.27
N LEU A 12 23.63 -4.02 -41.96
CA LEU A 12 22.39 -4.53 -41.37
C LEU A 12 22.67 -5.55 -40.26
N GLY A 13 23.66 -6.42 -40.43
CA GLY A 13 24.10 -7.38 -39.41
C GLY A 13 24.64 -6.68 -38.16
N VAL A 14 25.46 -5.64 -38.33
CA VAL A 14 25.95 -4.82 -37.21
C VAL A 14 24.79 -4.09 -36.53
N LEU A 15 23.87 -3.50 -37.29
CA LEU A 15 22.69 -2.84 -36.72
C LEU A 15 21.79 -3.83 -35.96
N ALA A 16 21.62 -5.05 -36.45
CA ALA A 16 20.87 -6.10 -35.75
C ALA A 16 21.58 -6.54 -34.46
N LEU A 17 22.91 -6.72 -34.49
CA LEU A 17 23.69 -7.05 -33.30
C LEU A 17 23.61 -5.94 -32.25
N LEU A 18 23.75 -4.67 -32.66
CA LEU A 18 23.63 -3.52 -31.77
C LEU A 18 22.22 -3.36 -31.20
N ARG A 19 21.19 -3.66 -31.99
CA ARG A 19 19.79 -3.47 -31.60
C ARG A 19 19.20 -4.63 -30.80
N PHE A 20 19.68 -5.86 -31.00
CA PHE A 20 19.12 -7.05 -30.37
C PHE A 20 20.15 -7.83 -29.56
N GLY A 21 21.33 -8.07 -30.12
CA GLY A 21 22.38 -8.85 -29.44
C GLY A 21 22.90 -8.17 -28.17
N LEU A 22 23.26 -6.89 -28.25
CA LEU A 22 23.77 -6.15 -27.09
C LEU A 22 22.72 -5.96 -25.99
N PRO A 23 21.47 -5.54 -26.28
CA PRO A 23 20.45 -5.42 -25.23
C PRO A 23 20.10 -6.76 -24.58
N LEU A 24 20.02 -7.86 -25.34
CA LEU A 24 19.78 -9.18 -24.78
C LEU A 24 20.95 -9.66 -23.91
N GLY A 25 22.19 -9.43 -24.36
CA GLY A 25 23.38 -9.76 -23.57
C GLY A 25 23.48 -8.92 -22.29
N PHE A 26 23.19 -7.62 -22.37
CA PHE A 26 23.18 -6.74 -21.20
C PHE A 26 22.06 -7.10 -20.23
N ALA A 27 20.88 -7.43 -20.74
CA ALA A 27 19.77 -7.91 -19.93
C ALA A 27 20.17 -9.21 -19.23
N ALA A 28 20.64 -10.22 -19.96
CA ALA A 28 21.09 -11.49 -19.38
C ALA A 28 22.19 -11.31 -18.32
N TRP A 29 23.17 -10.44 -18.58
CA TRP A 29 24.20 -10.10 -17.61
C TRP A 29 23.59 -9.46 -16.36
N HIS A 30 22.80 -8.40 -16.51
CA HIS A 30 22.11 -7.73 -15.41
C HIS A 30 21.26 -8.71 -14.58
N TYR A 31 20.49 -9.59 -15.23
CA TYR A 31 19.71 -10.63 -14.56
C TYR A 31 20.60 -11.58 -13.77
N SER A 32 21.69 -12.07 -14.36
CA SER A 32 22.62 -12.99 -13.68
C SER A 32 23.39 -12.34 -12.54
N SER A 33 23.50 -11.02 -12.53
CA SER A 33 24.24 -10.26 -11.51
C SER A 33 23.34 -9.58 -10.49
N THR A 34 22.02 -9.58 -10.70
CA THR A 34 21.07 -9.01 -9.73
C THR A 34 20.87 -10.04 -8.63
N PRO A 35 21.12 -9.68 -7.36
CA PRO A 35 20.92 -10.61 -6.24
C PRO A 35 19.44 -10.94 -6.08
N THR A 36 19.15 -12.02 -5.36
CA THR A 36 17.78 -12.35 -4.97
C THR A 36 17.22 -11.27 -4.04
N MET A 37 15.89 -11.15 -3.97
CA MET A 37 15.24 -10.18 -3.07
C MET A 37 15.73 -10.35 -1.63
N ARG A 38 15.80 -11.60 -1.13
CA ARG A 38 16.27 -11.91 0.22
C ARG A 38 17.72 -11.52 0.46
N GLU A 39 18.62 -11.84 -0.48
CA GLU A 39 20.01 -11.40 -0.39
C GLU A 39 20.10 -9.87 -0.31
N TRP A 40 19.32 -9.17 -1.14
CA TRP A 40 19.30 -7.71 -1.12
C TRP A 40 18.74 -7.14 0.19
N VAL A 41 17.61 -7.65 0.67
CA VAL A 41 16.94 -7.21 1.90
C VAL A 41 17.88 -7.34 3.10
N ARG A 42 18.58 -8.48 3.20
CA ARG A 42 19.56 -8.72 4.29
C ARG A 42 20.74 -7.76 4.24
N GLU A 43 21.26 -7.47 3.05
CA GLU A 43 22.43 -6.62 2.88
C GLU A 43 22.11 -5.13 2.94
N ARG A 44 20.86 -4.75 2.63
CA ARG A 44 20.44 -3.36 2.44
C ARG A 44 19.07 -3.13 3.07
N PRO A 45 18.99 -3.14 4.41
CA PRO A 45 17.79 -2.68 5.09
C PRO A 45 17.50 -1.23 4.70
N VAL A 46 16.23 -0.85 4.83
CA VAL A 46 15.80 0.52 4.62
C VAL A 46 16.50 1.47 5.61
N GLU A 47 16.88 2.66 5.15
CA GLU A 47 17.51 3.67 6.00
C GLU A 47 16.57 4.13 7.12
N ASP A 48 17.10 4.34 8.34
CA ASP A 48 16.37 4.82 9.54
C ASP A 48 15.40 5.98 9.24
N ARG A 49 15.81 6.94 8.41
CA ARG A 49 14.95 8.09 8.04
C ARG A 49 13.64 7.71 7.34
N VAL A 50 13.63 6.61 6.57
CA VAL A 50 12.43 6.15 5.87
C VAL A 50 11.52 5.42 6.86
N TRP A 51 12.08 4.71 7.84
CA TRP A 51 11.35 4.16 8.98
C TRP A 51 10.69 5.27 9.80
N ASP A 52 11.48 6.26 10.20
CA ASP A 52 11.00 7.41 10.96
C ASP A 52 9.95 8.20 10.19
N GLY A 53 10.20 8.43 8.89
CA GLY A 53 9.25 9.10 8.01
C GLY A 53 7.94 8.33 7.83
N ALA A 54 7.99 7.00 7.73
CA ALA A 54 6.79 6.17 7.60
C ALA A 54 5.92 6.22 8.86
N GLY A 55 6.54 6.32 10.04
CA GLY A 55 5.86 6.61 11.30
C GLY A 55 5.44 8.08 11.46
N GLY A 56 5.92 9.00 10.61
CA GLY A 56 5.78 10.45 10.78
C GLY A 56 6.64 11.02 11.92
N ASP A 57 6.70 12.35 12.05
CA ASP A 57 7.33 13.09 13.18
C ASP A 57 6.58 12.87 14.53
N LEU A 58 6.17 11.64 14.81
CA LEU A 58 5.33 11.30 15.96
C LEU A 58 6.17 11.03 17.20
N ARG A 59 5.56 11.30 18.35
CA ARG A 59 6.18 11.02 19.65
C ARG A 59 6.17 9.51 19.86
N GLU A 60 7.21 8.97 20.48
CA GLU A 60 7.33 7.54 20.83
C GLU A 60 6.09 7.00 21.59
N SER A 61 5.36 7.87 22.30
CA SER A 61 4.10 7.58 22.99
C SER A 61 2.90 7.22 22.09
N GLU A 62 2.97 7.50 20.79
CA GLU A 62 1.90 7.24 19.81
C GLU A 62 2.16 5.95 19.00
N ARG A 63 3.34 5.34 19.19
CA ARG A 63 3.70 4.04 18.61
C ARG A 63 3.37 2.94 19.60
N ARG A 64 2.74 1.87 19.13
CA ARG A 64 2.58 0.63 19.90
C ARG A 64 2.80 -0.57 19.01
N VAL A 65 3.28 -1.66 19.59
CA VAL A 65 3.33 -2.94 18.87
C VAL A 65 1.90 -3.36 18.57
N LEU A 66 1.64 -3.78 17.33
CA LEU A 66 0.32 -4.29 16.97
C LEU A 66 0.11 -5.64 17.67
N GLU A 67 -0.69 -5.64 18.74
CA GLU A 67 -1.05 -6.86 19.45
C GLU A 67 -2.30 -7.50 18.85
N MET A 68 -2.24 -8.82 18.70
CA MET A 68 -3.41 -9.63 18.37
C MET A 68 -4.41 -9.54 19.52
N THR A 69 -5.60 -9.02 19.24
CA THR A 69 -6.66 -8.90 20.25
C THR A 69 -7.93 -9.57 19.73
N ALA A 70 -8.63 -10.27 20.63
CA ALA A 70 -9.95 -10.77 20.31
C ALA A 70 -10.90 -9.56 20.08
N PRO A 71 -11.81 -9.63 19.09
CA PRO A 71 -12.81 -8.59 18.93
C PRO A 71 -13.63 -8.48 20.23
N PRO A 72 -13.94 -7.25 20.70
CA PRO A 72 -14.73 -7.07 21.90
C PRO A 72 -16.11 -7.70 21.71
N SER A 73 -16.73 -8.11 22.83
CA SER A 73 -18.13 -8.56 22.84
C SER A 73 -18.99 -7.55 22.09
N GLU A 74 -19.82 -8.03 21.17
CA GLU A 74 -20.59 -7.21 20.24
C GLU A 74 -21.30 -6.05 20.96
N PRO A 75 -20.90 -4.78 20.73
CA PRO A 75 -21.74 -3.67 21.15
C PRO A 75 -23.06 -3.78 20.37
N GLU A 76 -24.18 -3.43 21.00
CA GLU A 76 -25.51 -3.56 20.37
C GLU A 76 -25.59 -2.79 19.03
N ARG A 77 -24.75 -1.75 18.85
CA ARG A 77 -24.82 -0.80 17.72
C ARG A 77 -23.46 -0.24 17.30
N PHE A 78 -22.91 -0.72 16.18
CA PHE A 78 -21.61 -0.27 15.64
C PHE A 78 -21.59 -0.17 14.11
N ALA A 79 -20.58 0.51 13.58
CA ALA A 79 -20.12 0.33 12.20
C ALA A 79 -18.72 -0.26 12.23
N ALA A 80 -18.43 -1.24 11.38
CA ALA A 80 -17.11 -1.85 11.28
C ALA A 80 -16.55 -1.70 9.87
N TRP A 81 -15.23 -1.51 9.79
CA TRP A 81 -14.44 -1.65 8.59
C TRP A 81 -13.38 -2.72 8.84
N THR A 82 -13.38 -3.75 8.02
CA THR A 82 -12.43 -4.86 8.11
C THR A 82 -11.52 -4.86 6.89
N PRO A 83 -10.44 -4.05 6.87
CA PRO A 83 -9.46 -4.13 5.81
C PRO A 83 -8.56 -5.35 5.98
N SER A 84 -8.37 -6.10 4.91
CA SER A 84 -7.36 -7.15 4.80
C SER A 84 -6.38 -6.82 3.67
N LEU A 85 -5.09 -7.03 3.91
CA LEU A 85 -4.02 -6.90 2.95
C LEU A 85 -3.10 -8.10 3.00
N ARG A 86 -2.63 -8.53 1.83
CA ARG A 86 -1.59 -9.54 1.71
C ARG A 86 -0.60 -9.14 0.63
N PHE A 87 0.67 -9.08 1.00
CA PHE A 87 1.80 -8.80 0.11
C PHE A 87 2.57 -10.10 -0.14
N GLU A 88 2.76 -10.45 -1.41
CA GLU A 88 3.45 -11.67 -1.82
C GLU A 88 4.54 -11.38 -2.85
N HIS A 89 5.61 -12.17 -2.82
CA HIS A 89 6.68 -12.19 -3.82
C HIS A 89 6.92 -13.65 -4.23
N GLY A 90 6.47 -14.05 -5.41
CA GLY A 90 6.44 -15.50 -5.70
C GLY A 90 5.47 -16.21 -4.76
N ASP A 91 5.92 -17.36 -4.26
CA ASP A 91 5.21 -18.14 -3.25
C ASP A 91 5.45 -17.61 -1.81
N GLU A 92 6.24 -16.54 -1.64
CA GLU A 92 6.62 -16.00 -0.33
C GLU A 92 5.62 -14.91 0.11
N VAL A 93 5.07 -15.06 1.32
CA VAL A 93 4.21 -14.04 1.93
C VAL A 93 5.08 -13.09 2.74
N LEU A 94 5.09 -11.81 2.37
CA LEU A 94 5.87 -10.77 3.05
C LEU A 94 5.10 -10.20 4.25
N LEU A 95 3.80 -9.97 4.06
CA LEU A 95 2.89 -9.52 5.10
C LEU A 95 1.49 -10.08 4.81
N ASP A 96 0.84 -10.65 5.82
CA ASP A 96 -0.58 -10.96 5.82
C ASP A 96 -1.26 -10.27 7.02
N LEU A 97 -2.04 -9.24 6.73
CA LEU A 97 -2.65 -8.35 7.70
C LEU A 97 -4.17 -8.35 7.52
N ALA A 98 -4.90 -8.52 8.61
CA ALA A 98 -6.32 -8.22 8.67
C ALA A 98 -6.60 -7.42 9.95
N LEU A 99 -7.28 -6.30 9.76
CA LEU A 99 -7.66 -5.40 10.83
C LEU A 99 -9.17 -5.32 10.91
N GLU A 100 -9.67 -4.97 12.09
CA GLU A 100 -11.05 -4.59 12.31
C GLU A 100 -11.07 -3.23 13.02
N VAL A 101 -11.56 -2.23 12.31
CA VAL A 101 -11.76 -0.87 12.80
C VAL A 101 -13.24 -0.70 13.12
N ARG A 102 -13.58 -0.52 14.39
CA ARG A 102 -14.96 -0.35 14.85
C ARG A 102 -15.22 1.09 15.28
N TYR A 103 -16.38 1.59 14.88
CA TYR A 103 -16.96 2.85 15.31
C TYR A 103 -18.19 2.54 16.14
N GLU A 104 -18.14 2.86 17.42
CA GLU A 104 -19.28 2.70 18.33
C GLU A 104 -20.24 3.87 18.16
N ALA A 105 -21.56 3.62 18.22
CA ALA A 105 -22.54 4.71 18.13
C ALA A 105 -22.81 5.36 19.49
N THR A 106 -22.67 6.69 19.58
CA THR A 106 -22.93 7.45 20.82
C THR A 106 -24.36 7.97 20.92
N GLU A 107 -24.99 8.31 19.79
CA GLU A 107 -26.36 8.86 19.75
C GLU A 107 -27.24 8.05 18.80
N VAL A 108 -27.73 6.94 19.34
CA VAL A 108 -28.48 5.92 18.60
C VAL A 108 -29.74 6.47 17.94
N ASP A 109 -30.53 7.27 18.66
CA ASP A 109 -31.81 7.80 18.16
C ASP A 109 -31.60 8.81 17.02
N ALA A 110 -30.57 9.67 17.15
CA ALA A 110 -30.17 10.59 16.10
C ALA A 110 -29.73 9.86 14.82
N TRP A 111 -29.17 8.66 14.99
CA TRP A 111 -28.71 7.78 13.93
C TRP A 111 -29.86 7.18 13.12
N GLU A 112 -30.94 6.77 13.80
CA GLU A 112 -32.13 6.18 13.18
C GLU A 112 -33.00 7.20 12.41
N GLU A 113 -33.08 8.43 12.91
CA GLU A 113 -33.94 9.48 12.36
C GLU A 113 -33.30 10.27 11.21
N ARG A 114 -32.00 10.57 11.29
CA ARG A 114 -31.32 11.51 10.40
C ARG A 114 -30.23 10.87 9.53
N GLY A 115 -29.95 9.59 9.74
CA GLY A 115 -28.76 8.92 9.19
C GLY A 115 -27.50 9.25 10.00
N VAL A 116 -26.37 8.73 9.55
CA VAL A 116 -25.05 8.95 10.13
C VAL A 116 -24.58 10.39 9.91
N GLY A 117 -24.59 11.16 10.99
CA GLY A 117 -23.78 12.37 11.15
C GLY A 117 -22.51 12.12 11.96
N SER A 118 -21.72 13.18 12.17
CA SER A 118 -20.56 13.21 13.10
C SER A 118 -20.86 12.73 14.48
N GLU A 119 -21.96 13.26 14.98
CA GLU A 119 -22.20 13.41 16.41
C GLU A 119 -22.61 12.05 17.00
N SER A 120 -22.85 11.08 16.11
CA SER A 120 -23.35 9.76 16.40
C SER A 120 -22.27 8.71 16.62
N TYR A 121 -20.96 9.04 16.57
CA TYR A 121 -19.88 8.06 16.82
C TYR A 121 -19.02 8.39 18.05
N GLY A 122 -18.72 7.35 18.82
CA GLY A 122 -17.81 7.32 19.95
C GLY A 122 -16.41 6.83 19.58
N PRO A 123 -15.65 6.29 20.55
CA PRO A 123 -14.25 5.93 20.35
C PRO A 123 -14.10 4.89 19.23
N VAL A 124 -13.05 5.06 18.43
CA VAL A 124 -12.65 4.05 17.44
C VAL A 124 -11.83 2.99 18.15
N THR A 125 -12.18 1.73 17.95
CA THR A 125 -11.39 0.60 18.42
C THR A 125 -10.78 -0.12 17.23
N LEU A 126 -9.50 -0.48 17.34
CA LEU A 126 -8.75 -1.18 16.30
C LEU A 126 -8.27 -2.52 16.85
N HIS A 127 -8.53 -3.58 16.08
CA HIS A 127 -8.12 -4.94 16.39
C HIS A 127 -7.37 -5.55 15.22
N ALA A 128 -6.23 -6.18 15.50
CA ALA A 128 -5.62 -7.09 14.53
C ALA A 128 -6.28 -8.46 14.66
N THR A 129 -6.90 -8.93 13.58
CA THR A 129 -7.53 -10.26 13.49
C THR A 129 -6.63 -11.27 12.77
N ARG A 130 -5.65 -10.79 12.00
CA ARG A 130 -4.56 -11.56 11.41
C ARG A 130 -3.34 -10.67 11.24
N CYS A 131 -2.16 -11.16 11.59
CA CYS A 131 -0.91 -10.42 11.45
C CYS A 131 0.25 -11.43 11.36
N ASP A 132 0.76 -11.65 10.16
CA ASP A 132 1.93 -12.48 9.88
C ASP A 132 2.90 -11.70 9.00
N LEU A 133 4.18 -11.68 9.37
CA LEU A 133 5.22 -10.85 8.76
C LEU A 133 6.48 -11.69 8.56
N ASP A 134 7.05 -11.64 7.36
CA ASP A 134 8.34 -12.28 7.09
C ASP A 134 9.44 -11.62 7.96
N PRO A 135 10.29 -12.39 8.65
CA PRO A 135 11.26 -11.88 9.62
C PRO A 135 12.34 -10.97 9.03
N GLU A 136 12.48 -10.92 7.70
CA GLU A 136 13.40 -10.02 7.00
C GLU A 136 12.79 -8.65 6.71
N PHE A 137 11.50 -8.48 7.03
CA PHE A 137 10.76 -7.25 6.84
C PHE A 137 10.26 -6.69 8.17
N HIS A 138 9.87 -5.43 8.12
CA HIS A 138 9.17 -4.74 9.19
C HIS A 138 8.04 -3.92 8.57
N ALA A 139 6.86 -4.02 9.16
CA ALA A 139 5.68 -3.31 8.71
C ALA A 139 5.28 -2.18 9.68
N ILE A 140 4.94 -1.01 9.12
CA ILE A 140 4.37 0.11 9.86
C ILE A 140 2.95 0.31 9.38
N VAL A 141 1.99 0.18 10.28
CA VAL A 141 0.56 0.41 10.04
C VAL A 141 0.20 1.74 10.67
N VAL A 142 -0.20 2.71 9.85
CA VAL A 142 -0.63 4.03 10.30
C VAL A 142 -2.14 4.14 10.12
N LEU A 143 -2.87 4.20 11.23
CA LEU A 143 -4.28 4.50 11.25
C LEU A 143 -4.47 5.99 11.55
N THR A 144 -4.87 6.77 10.55
CA THR A 144 -5.17 8.19 10.74
C THR A 144 -6.68 8.40 10.86
N LEU A 145 -7.13 8.80 12.03
CA LEU A 145 -8.49 9.20 12.34
C LEU A 145 -8.63 10.70 12.11
N THR A 146 -9.55 11.11 11.25
CA THR A 146 -9.83 12.52 11.07
C THR A 146 -10.90 12.97 12.08
N GLU A 147 -10.45 13.57 13.18
CA GLU A 147 -11.27 14.28 14.17
C GLU A 147 -11.87 15.57 13.58
N ARG A 148 -13.03 15.98 14.06
CA ARG A 148 -13.72 17.14 13.51
C ARG A 148 -13.42 18.44 14.25
N ALA A 149 -13.53 19.53 13.51
CA ALA A 149 -13.81 20.83 14.09
C ALA A 149 -15.30 20.92 14.48
N GLU A 150 -15.60 21.69 15.53
CA GLU A 150 -16.96 21.94 15.99
C GLU A 150 -17.85 22.49 14.85
N GLY A 151 -18.99 21.85 14.58
CA GLY A 151 -19.97 22.25 13.57
C GLY A 151 -19.78 21.68 12.15
N ASP A 152 -18.74 20.87 11.87
CA ASP A 152 -18.63 20.15 10.59
C ASP A 152 -19.58 18.95 10.54
N ARG A 153 -20.37 18.82 9.47
CA ARG A 153 -21.38 17.77 9.24
C ARG A 153 -20.90 16.58 8.41
N ARG A 154 -19.67 16.60 7.84
CA ARG A 154 -19.13 15.52 6.98
C ARG A 154 -18.65 14.30 7.77
N ALA A 155 -19.21 13.10 7.56
CA ALA A 155 -18.79 11.81 8.17
C ALA A 155 -17.29 11.72 8.54
N PRO A 156 -16.92 11.23 9.75
CA PRO A 156 -15.51 11.05 10.08
C PRO A 156 -14.86 10.15 9.01
N SER A 157 -13.58 10.34 8.72
CA SER A 157 -12.85 9.48 7.81
C SER A 157 -11.67 8.85 8.52
N THR A 158 -11.38 7.61 8.16
CA THR A 158 -10.19 6.91 8.61
C THR A 158 -9.35 6.53 7.42
N LYS A 159 -8.09 6.94 7.44
CA LYS A 159 -7.09 6.51 6.48
C LYS A 159 -6.26 5.40 7.10
N LEU A 160 -5.98 4.38 6.31
CA LEU A 160 -5.06 3.31 6.67
C LEU A 160 -3.90 3.35 5.66
N ASP A 161 -2.69 3.58 6.16
CA ASP A 161 -1.45 3.41 5.41
C ASP A 161 -0.71 2.19 5.95
N VAL A 162 -0.28 1.29 5.08
CA VAL A 162 0.51 0.11 5.43
C VAL A 162 1.80 0.15 4.66
N PHE A 163 2.91 0.28 5.37
CA PHE A 163 4.26 0.21 4.84
C PHE A 163 4.85 -1.17 5.13
N VAL A 164 5.44 -1.81 4.13
CA VAL A 164 6.23 -3.05 4.28
C VAL A 164 7.64 -2.73 3.79
N LEU A 165 8.60 -2.76 4.69
CA LEU A 165 9.93 -2.20 4.49
C LEU A 165 10.99 -3.28 4.75
N ALA A 166 12.04 -3.30 3.93
CA ALA A 166 13.13 -4.25 4.04
C ALA A 166 13.96 -3.98 5.31
N GLY A 167 14.20 -5.01 6.11
CA GLY A 167 14.92 -4.92 7.37
C GLY A 167 14.15 -5.61 8.48
N PRO A 168 14.85 -6.27 9.42
CA PRO A 168 14.19 -7.05 10.45
C PRO A 168 13.39 -6.16 11.42
N GLY A 169 12.20 -6.61 11.81
CA GLY A 169 11.42 -5.99 12.87
C GLY A 169 10.04 -6.61 13.02
N GLY A 170 9.15 -5.90 13.72
CA GLY A 170 7.79 -6.35 13.97
C GLY A 170 6.76 -5.64 13.09
N VAL A 171 5.50 -5.76 13.49
CA VAL A 171 4.43 -4.90 12.98
C VAL A 171 4.17 -3.80 14.01
N GLU A 172 4.55 -2.58 13.67
CA GLU A 172 4.29 -1.38 14.47
C GLU A 172 2.97 -0.77 14.05
N LEU A 173 2.13 -0.43 15.03
CA LEU A 173 0.91 0.32 14.85
C LEU A 173 1.10 1.74 15.36
N VAL A 174 0.66 2.68 14.53
CA VAL A 174 0.68 4.09 14.80
C VAL A 174 -0.75 4.61 14.67
N GLU A 175 -1.34 5.02 15.79
CA GLU A 175 -2.65 5.65 15.79
C GLU A 175 -2.47 7.17 15.80
N ARG A 176 -2.99 7.82 14.77
CA ARG A 176 -2.91 9.26 14.59
C ARG A 176 -4.31 9.86 14.57
N THR A 177 -4.44 11.03 15.16
CA THR A 177 -5.66 11.82 15.08
C THR A 177 -5.39 13.18 14.46
N GLU A 178 -6.09 13.51 13.38
CA GLU A 178 -5.95 14.77 12.63
C GLU A 178 -7.25 15.57 12.68
N ARG A 179 -7.19 16.88 12.97
CA ARG A 179 -8.39 17.74 12.94
C ARG A 179 -8.69 18.29 11.55
N VAL A 180 -9.95 18.19 11.10
CA VAL A 180 -10.43 18.80 9.85
C VAL A 180 -10.13 20.30 9.84
N GLY A 181 -9.36 20.77 8.84
CA GLY A 181 -8.99 22.18 8.67
C GLY A 181 -7.50 22.48 8.86
N GLY A 182 -6.72 21.53 9.38
CA GLY A 182 -5.27 21.54 9.20
C GLY A 182 -4.94 21.24 7.74
N SER A 183 -4.19 22.12 7.07
CA SER A 183 -3.83 21.99 5.65
C SER A 183 -2.79 20.89 5.40
N SER A 184 -3.05 19.67 5.84
CA SER A 184 -2.14 18.57 5.57
C SER A 184 -2.90 17.27 5.43
N SER A 185 -3.51 17.06 4.25
CA SER A 185 -3.51 15.71 3.71
C SER A 185 -2.06 15.36 3.40
N TYR A 186 -1.29 14.95 4.42
CA TYR A 186 0.00 14.33 4.17
C TYR A 186 -0.30 13.06 3.40
N ASP A 187 -0.11 13.11 2.08
CA ASP A 187 -0.11 11.91 1.26
C ASP A 187 1.20 11.18 1.57
N LEU A 188 1.21 10.52 2.73
CA LEU A 188 2.27 9.63 3.14
C LEU A 188 2.38 8.58 2.05
N SER A 189 3.42 8.69 1.23
CA SER A 189 3.77 7.70 0.24
C SER A 189 5.24 7.40 0.37
N ILE A 190 5.67 6.18 0.08
CA ILE A 190 7.09 5.87 0.18
C ILE A 190 7.97 6.75 -0.74
N ARG A 191 7.38 7.29 -1.81
CA ARG A 191 8.04 8.27 -2.69
C ARG A 191 8.18 9.65 -2.08
N SER A 192 7.22 10.09 -1.27
CA SER A 192 7.32 11.37 -0.55
C SER A 192 8.24 11.27 0.67
N LEU A 193 8.36 10.09 1.26
CA LEU A 193 9.22 9.83 2.43
C LEU A 193 10.70 9.73 2.07
N ALA A 194 11.00 9.38 0.83
CA ALA A 194 12.36 9.28 0.36
C ALA A 194 12.58 10.19 -0.83
N GLU A 195 13.20 11.33 -0.52
CA GLU A 195 13.87 12.18 -1.50
C GLU A 195 14.95 11.33 -2.20
N GLY A 196 14.61 10.71 -3.33
CA GLY A 196 15.57 9.93 -4.11
C GLY A 196 15.05 8.74 -4.91
N PHE A 197 13.84 8.21 -4.65
CA PHE A 197 13.36 7.00 -5.36
C PHE A 197 12.94 7.20 -6.83
N ALA A 198 13.16 8.38 -7.40
CA ALA A 198 12.81 8.66 -8.78
C ALA A 198 13.89 9.49 -9.49
N ARG A 199 14.86 8.80 -10.07
CA ARG A 199 15.59 9.14 -11.31
C ARG A 199 16.54 7.96 -11.54
N ASP A 200 16.31 7.11 -12.52
CA ASP A 200 16.82 7.41 -13.86
C ASP A 200 16.15 6.56 -14.94
N PHE A 201 15.18 7.14 -15.66
CA PHE A 201 14.96 6.74 -17.05
C PHE A 201 15.85 7.65 -17.90
N THR A 202 17.13 7.29 -18.05
CA THR A 202 18.03 8.09 -18.88
C THR A 202 17.64 7.97 -20.34
N LEU A 203 17.73 9.07 -21.10
CA LEU A 203 17.55 9.11 -22.56
C LEU A 203 18.37 8.01 -23.29
N LYS A 204 19.46 7.55 -22.66
CA LYS A 204 20.30 6.42 -23.09
C LYS A 204 19.55 5.08 -23.12
N ALA A 205 18.70 4.77 -22.14
CA ALA A 205 17.90 3.55 -22.11
C ALA A 205 16.88 3.52 -23.28
N LEU A 206 16.28 4.67 -23.57
CA LEU A 206 15.37 4.85 -24.71
C LEU A 206 16.09 4.69 -26.07
N LEU A 207 17.30 5.24 -26.19
CA LEU A 207 18.11 5.20 -27.43
C LEU A 207 18.74 3.82 -27.70
N LEU A 208 19.07 3.06 -26.66
CA LEU A 208 19.68 1.73 -26.77
C LEU A 208 18.65 0.61 -26.94
N GLY A 209 17.35 0.92 -26.97
CA GLY A 209 16.30 -0.09 -27.11
C GLY A 209 16.26 -1.07 -25.93
N ILE A 210 16.73 -0.64 -24.75
CA ILE A 210 16.64 -1.44 -23.54
C ILE A 210 15.16 -1.41 -23.13
N LEU A 211 14.45 -2.50 -23.42
CA LEU A 211 13.00 -2.64 -23.20
C LEU A 211 12.60 -2.66 -21.72
N HIS A 212 13.58 -2.72 -20.81
CA HIS A 212 13.36 -2.80 -19.36
C HIS A 212 14.18 -1.73 -18.63
N PRO A 213 13.61 -1.09 -17.59
CA PRO A 213 14.37 -0.16 -16.77
C PRO A 213 15.48 -0.94 -16.03
N THR A 214 16.73 -0.74 -16.45
CA THR A 214 17.94 -1.27 -15.79
C THR A 214 18.37 -0.34 -14.66
N GLY A 215 17.42 -0.01 -13.78
CA GLY A 215 17.72 0.77 -12.58
C GLY A 215 17.90 -0.22 -11.45
N ASP A 216 19.09 -0.31 -10.87
CA ASP A 216 19.35 -1.07 -9.64
C ASP A 216 18.28 -0.76 -8.60
N PRO A 217 17.93 -1.72 -7.71
CA PRO A 217 17.10 -1.38 -6.57
C PRO A 217 17.81 -0.26 -5.82
N PRO A 218 17.05 0.65 -5.21
CA PRO A 218 17.67 1.77 -4.53
C PRO A 218 18.59 1.26 -3.42
N PRO A 219 19.73 1.93 -3.20
CA PRO A 219 20.70 1.53 -2.19
C PRO A 219 20.12 1.58 -0.77
N SER A 220 19.10 2.40 -0.55
CA SER A 220 18.40 2.62 0.72
C SER A 220 17.30 1.58 1.02
N GLY A 221 17.41 0.37 0.47
CA GLY A 221 16.47 -0.74 0.73
C GLY A 221 15.17 -0.73 -0.07
N ILE A 222 14.42 -1.83 0.03
CA ILE A 222 13.15 -2.05 -0.67
C ILE A 222 11.99 -1.66 0.26
N GLY A 223 10.93 -1.08 -0.31
CA GLY A 223 9.71 -0.89 0.43
C GLY A 223 8.47 -0.78 -0.45
N TYR A 224 7.34 -1.15 0.16
CA TYR A 224 6.02 -1.13 -0.44
C TYR A 224 5.06 -0.37 0.47
N HIS A 225 4.09 0.30 -0.14
CA HIS A 225 3.09 1.08 0.55
C HIS A 225 1.72 0.85 -0.09
N ALA A 226 0.74 0.52 0.74
CA ALA A 226 -0.67 0.44 0.38
C ALA A 226 -1.46 1.43 1.22
N HIS A 227 -2.45 2.09 0.62
CA HIS A 227 -3.33 2.98 1.38
C HIS A 227 -4.78 2.93 0.91
N SER A 228 -5.68 3.06 1.88
CA SER A 228 -7.12 3.19 1.65
C SER A 228 -7.73 4.17 2.64
N THR A 229 -8.93 4.62 2.35
CA THR A 229 -9.71 5.50 3.20
C THR A 229 -11.09 4.91 3.37
N PHE A 230 -11.57 4.87 4.60
CA PHE A 230 -12.93 4.49 4.92
C PHE A 230 -13.68 5.69 5.47
N THR A 231 -14.90 5.88 5.02
CA THR A 231 -15.81 6.88 5.55
C THR A 231 -17.12 6.19 5.90
N PRO A 232 -17.41 5.97 7.19
CA PRO A 232 -18.70 5.47 7.62
C PRO A 232 -19.77 6.55 7.38
N THR A 233 -20.28 6.61 6.15
CA THR A 233 -21.46 7.38 5.79
C THR A 233 -22.64 6.43 5.69
N TRP A 234 -23.74 6.73 6.37
CA TRP A 234 -25.03 6.12 6.06
C TRP A 234 -26.08 7.21 6.00
N ASN A 235 -26.79 7.27 4.89
CA ASN A 235 -27.96 8.14 4.78
C ASN A 235 -29.17 7.24 4.62
N ARG A 236 -30.17 7.43 5.50
CA ARG A 236 -31.48 6.83 5.31
C ARG A 236 -32.22 7.68 4.28
N VAL A 237 -32.45 7.13 3.09
CA VAL A 237 -33.24 7.80 2.04
C VAL A 237 -34.65 7.20 2.02
N PRO A 238 -35.72 7.98 1.80
CA PRO A 238 -37.06 7.40 1.64
C PRO A 238 -37.06 6.41 0.46
N GLY A 239 -37.21 5.11 0.75
CA GLY A 239 -37.18 4.03 -0.25
C GLY A 239 -35.83 3.31 -0.44
N GLY A 240 -34.80 3.61 0.35
CA GLY A 240 -33.53 2.86 0.35
C GLY A 240 -32.53 3.30 1.42
N SER A 241 -31.47 2.53 1.63
CA SER A 241 -30.33 2.88 2.50
C SER A 241 -29.07 3.09 1.66
N GLN A 242 -28.24 4.08 2.02
CA GLN A 242 -26.85 4.16 1.55
C GLN A 242 -25.93 3.54 2.62
N GLY A 243 -25.05 2.63 2.20
CA GLY A 243 -24.08 1.97 3.07
C GLY A 243 -22.76 2.72 3.21
N ALA A 244 -21.88 2.20 4.08
CA ALA A 244 -20.54 2.73 4.30
C ALA A 244 -19.73 2.83 2.99
N SER A 245 -18.91 3.87 2.87
CA SER A 245 -18.07 4.11 1.70
C SER A 245 -16.60 3.90 2.02
N TYR A 246 -15.86 3.39 1.05
CA TYR A 246 -14.42 3.25 1.10
C TYR A 246 -13.81 3.68 -0.23
N GLY A 247 -12.61 4.25 -0.16
CA GLY A 247 -11.78 4.55 -1.31
C GLY A 247 -11.14 3.28 -1.85
N MET A 248 -10.91 3.26 -3.17
CA MET A 248 -10.07 2.26 -3.80
C MET A 248 -8.67 2.28 -3.17
N TRP A 249 -8.13 1.10 -2.90
CA TRP A 249 -6.74 0.96 -2.49
C TRP A 249 -5.80 1.53 -3.55
N ARG A 250 -4.81 2.31 -3.12
CA ARG A 250 -3.69 2.69 -4.00
C ARG A 250 -2.38 2.19 -3.44
N PHE A 251 -1.44 1.98 -4.34
CA PHE A 251 -0.23 1.22 -4.05
C PHE A 251 0.99 1.87 -4.69
N THR A 252 2.10 1.87 -3.98
CA THR A 252 3.40 2.40 -4.43
C THR A 252 4.54 1.53 -3.92
N GLY A 253 5.63 1.42 -4.68
CA GLY A 253 6.86 0.75 -4.24
C GLY A 253 8.12 1.55 -4.60
N THR A 254 9.24 1.22 -3.95
CA THR A 254 10.55 1.89 -4.15
C THR A 254 11.32 1.37 -5.35
N THR A 255 11.00 0.16 -5.83
CA THR A 255 11.64 -0.46 -6.98
C THR A 255 10.65 -1.22 -7.83
N ARG A 256 11.04 -1.43 -9.09
CA ARG A 256 10.33 -2.27 -10.06
C ARG A 256 11.04 -3.61 -10.29
N GLN A 257 12.19 -3.83 -9.66
CA GLN A 257 12.96 -5.06 -9.86
C GLN A 257 12.36 -6.26 -9.11
N TYR A 258 11.88 -6.05 -7.89
CA TYR A 258 11.25 -7.07 -7.08
C TYR A 258 9.73 -6.83 -7.07
N SER A 259 9.03 -7.54 -7.97
CA SER A 259 7.57 -7.47 -8.09
C SER A 259 6.90 -7.99 -6.83
N VAL A 260 5.72 -7.46 -6.52
CA VAL A 260 4.85 -8.01 -5.49
C VAL A 260 3.42 -8.11 -5.97
N LEU A 261 2.74 -9.17 -5.56
CA LEU A 261 1.30 -9.28 -5.66
C LEU A 261 0.68 -8.71 -4.39
N ILE A 262 -0.32 -7.85 -4.55
CA ILE A 262 -1.03 -7.24 -3.43
C ILE A 262 -2.52 -7.57 -3.53
N HIS A 263 -2.99 -8.40 -2.60
CA HIS A 263 -4.41 -8.66 -2.41
C HIS A 263 -4.93 -7.72 -1.34
N ALA A 264 -5.96 -6.95 -1.65
CA ALA A 264 -6.58 -6.06 -0.67
C ALA A 264 -8.10 -6.22 -0.69
N GLU A 265 -8.70 -6.32 0.48
CA GLU A 265 -10.14 -6.40 0.66
C GLU A 265 -10.55 -5.40 1.73
N SER A 266 -11.68 -4.73 1.51
CA SER A 266 -12.31 -3.86 2.49
C SER A 266 -13.77 -4.26 2.62
N LYS A 267 -14.15 -4.68 3.81
CA LYS A 267 -15.54 -4.96 4.15
C LYS A 267 -16.08 -3.90 5.10
N GLY A 268 -17.24 -3.33 4.79
CA GLY A 268 -17.98 -2.43 5.66
C GLY A 268 -19.24 -3.13 6.15
N GLU A 269 -19.44 -3.14 7.47
CA GLU A 269 -20.63 -3.72 8.09
C GLU A 269 -21.33 -2.70 9.00
N ALA A 270 -22.65 -2.72 8.96
CA ALA A 270 -23.50 -2.16 10.01
C ALA A 270 -24.64 -3.14 10.28
N PRO A 271 -24.87 -3.58 11.52
CA PRO A 271 -25.74 -4.71 11.84
C PRO A 271 -27.25 -4.41 11.84
N PHE A 272 -27.71 -3.23 11.39
CA PHE A 272 -29.09 -2.78 11.62
C PHE A 272 -30.14 -3.38 10.68
N GLU A 273 -29.75 -3.83 9.49
CA GLU A 273 -30.62 -4.60 8.59
C GLU A 273 -29.84 -5.81 8.03
N PRO A 274 -30.36 -7.04 8.17
CA PRO A 274 -29.77 -8.22 7.55
C PRO A 274 -29.57 -7.99 6.04
N GLY A 275 -28.33 -7.97 5.58
CA GLY A 275 -27.98 -7.78 4.16
C GLY A 275 -27.56 -6.37 3.74
N SER A 276 -27.43 -5.41 4.67
CA SER A 276 -27.00 -4.03 4.37
C SER A 276 -25.47 -3.82 4.28
N GLY A 277 -24.67 -4.90 4.32
CA GLY A 277 -23.21 -4.82 4.22
C GLY A 277 -22.73 -4.38 2.82
N SER A 278 -21.68 -3.56 2.78
CA SER A 278 -20.95 -3.24 1.55
C SER A 278 -19.58 -3.92 1.58
N SER A 279 -19.23 -4.62 0.51
CA SER A 279 -17.91 -5.25 0.36
C SER A 279 -17.25 -4.77 -0.92
N LEU A 280 -15.96 -4.44 -0.85
CA LEU A 280 -15.11 -4.20 -2.00
C LEU A 280 -13.84 -5.01 -1.85
N THR A 281 -13.71 -5.96 -2.75
CA THR A 281 -12.46 -6.67 -2.98
C THR A 281 -11.73 -5.96 -4.11
N SER A 282 -10.47 -5.59 -3.88
CA SER A 282 -9.59 -5.05 -4.90
C SER A 282 -8.31 -5.88 -4.95
N GLU A 283 -8.20 -6.71 -5.97
CA GLU A 283 -6.94 -7.36 -6.27
C GLU A 283 -6.11 -6.43 -7.16
N VAL A 284 -4.93 -6.03 -6.70
CA VAL A 284 -4.00 -5.26 -7.51
C VAL A 284 -2.70 -6.03 -7.64
N ASN A 285 -2.55 -6.60 -8.83
CA ASN A 285 -1.28 -7.13 -9.28
C ASN A 285 -0.34 -5.96 -9.59
N LEU A 286 0.51 -5.56 -8.62
CA LEU A 286 1.66 -4.70 -8.90
C LEU A 286 2.78 -5.51 -9.55
N SER A 287 2.48 -6.08 -10.72
CA SER A 287 3.46 -6.82 -11.49
C SER A 287 4.35 -5.84 -12.27
N TYR A 288 5.60 -5.72 -11.87
CA TYR A 288 6.65 -5.13 -12.70
C TYR A 288 7.44 -6.28 -13.31
N ARG A 289 6.95 -6.80 -14.45
CA ARG A 289 7.51 -7.99 -15.08
C ARG A 289 9.02 -7.87 -15.29
N TRP A 290 9.74 -8.74 -14.61
CA TRP A 290 11.17 -8.97 -14.73
C TRP A 290 11.34 -10.44 -15.16
N ASN A 291 12.01 -10.66 -16.28
CA ASN A 291 12.19 -11.97 -16.92
C ASN A 291 10.96 -12.73 -17.46
N GLY A 292 9.77 -12.11 -17.54
CA GLY A 292 8.61 -12.71 -18.22
C GLY A 292 7.95 -13.89 -17.48
N GLU A 293 8.51 -14.31 -16.35
CA GLU A 293 7.87 -15.19 -15.39
C GLU A 293 7.09 -14.34 -14.38
N VAL A 294 5.83 -14.70 -14.21
CA VAL A 294 5.04 -14.30 -13.04
C VAL A 294 5.46 -15.29 -11.97
N TRP A 295 6.24 -14.80 -11.00
CA TRP A 295 6.41 -15.47 -9.72
C TRP A 295 5.36 -14.87 -8.81
#